data_AF-A0A3N5I4R6-F1
#
_entry.id   AF-A0A3N5I4R6-F1
#
_cell.length_a   1.000
_cell.length_b   1.000
_cell.length_c   1.000
_cell.angle_alpha   90.00
_cell.angle_beta   90.00
_cell.angle_gamma   90.00
#
_symmetry.space_group_name_H-M   'P 1'
#
loop_
_entity.id
_entity.type
_entity.pdbx_description
1 polymer ?
#
loop_
_entity_poly.entity_id
_entity_poly.type
_entity_poly.pdbx_seq_one_letter_code
_entity_poly.pdbx_strand_id
1 'polypeptide(L)'
;MATTIVFAKPSGSGILADMRSCYSPWILGLALTMLCVPAMPFVTQAQVIKSGPPSCPGVALTFDLCPVRNGAGYDQALIEYLIEQKIPATFFMSGRWIARHDRHVKALLQVPFFEVGTHGEVHAHMPFQSAEEQEQEILGPVRLLKAKYDHNATLFRPPYGEFNDDTVNVVHSLGLQFILWNVVSGDPDPTLTAVQIEDRLKRFVREGSVIVMHANGKGRYTNEVVQDLHQHILPQRNLTPMTMSDLLLCGQAVP
;
A
#
# COMPACT_ATOMS: atom_id res chain seq x y z
N MET A 1 2.44 -87.95 26.74
CA MET A 1 2.49 -88.43 28.14
C MET A 1 2.14 -87.22 29.00
N ALA A 2 1.05 -87.20 29.78
CA ALA A 2 0.87 -87.92 31.06
C ALA A 2 1.94 -87.44 32.08
N THR A 3 1.64 -87.02 33.33
CA THR A 3 0.42 -87.12 34.15
C THR A 3 0.60 -86.26 35.45
N THR A 4 -0.45 -85.63 36.07
CA THR A 4 -1.06 -85.95 37.42
C THR A 4 -0.12 -85.75 38.65
N ILE A 5 -0.39 -85.07 39.80
CA ILE A 5 -1.54 -84.36 40.45
C ILE A 5 -0.99 -83.34 41.52
N VAL A 6 -1.47 -82.09 41.67
CA VAL A 6 -2.38 -81.49 42.73
C VAL A 6 -1.93 -81.56 44.22
N PHE A 7 -2.35 -80.54 45.02
CA PHE A 7 -2.39 -80.39 46.51
C PHE A 7 -1.18 -79.69 47.20
N ALA A 8 -1.30 -78.83 48.23
CA ALA A 8 -2.48 -78.23 48.92
C ALA A 8 -2.23 -76.86 49.63
N LYS A 9 -3.35 -76.23 50.01
CA LYS A 9 -3.65 -75.05 50.89
C LYS A 9 -3.08 -75.13 52.35
N PRO A 10 -3.34 -74.15 53.29
CA PRO A 10 -3.78 -72.73 53.17
C PRO A 10 -3.21 -71.69 54.20
N SER A 11 -3.58 -70.42 53.96
CA SER A 11 -4.04 -69.37 54.91
C SER A 11 -3.13 -68.74 55.99
N GLY A 12 -2.99 -67.41 55.88
CA GLY A 12 -2.57 -66.48 56.93
C GLY A 12 -2.82 -65.02 56.51
N SER A 13 -3.92 -64.45 57.03
CA SER A 13 -4.32 -63.03 57.04
C SER A 13 -3.22 -62.09 57.58
N GLY A 14 -3.10 -60.79 57.24
CA GLY A 14 -3.86 -59.94 56.32
C GLY A 14 -3.56 -58.44 56.53
N ILE A 15 -4.00 -57.60 55.58
CA ILE A 15 -4.24 -56.13 55.68
C ILE A 15 -3.01 -55.18 55.84
N LEU A 16 -2.59 -54.65 54.68
CA LEU A 16 -2.33 -53.24 54.32
C LEU A 16 -1.32 -52.33 55.06
N ALA A 17 -0.53 -51.68 54.19
CA ALA A 17 -0.08 -50.28 54.21
C ALA A 17 1.10 -49.89 55.13
N ASP A 18 2.22 -49.53 54.50
CA ASP A 18 2.60 -48.14 54.15
C ASP A 18 4.15 -47.95 54.24
N MET A 19 4.61 -46.80 53.73
CA MET A 19 5.88 -46.14 54.02
C MET A 19 7.18 -46.68 53.41
N ARG A 20 7.56 -46.00 52.32
CA ARG A 20 8.87 -45.31 52.14
C ARG A 20 10.13 -46.19 52.29
N SER A 21 10.79 -46.54 51.19
CA SER A 21 11.71 -45.65 50.43
C SER A 21 13.18 -45.96 50.73
N CYS A 22 13.90 -46.52 49.75
CA CYS A 22 15.31 -46.21 49.48
C CYS A 22 15.83 -47.00 48.26
N TYR A 23 15.51 -46.56 47.04
CA TYR A 23 16.28 -46.92 45.85
C TYR A 23 16.47 -45.69 44.96
N SER A 24 17.73 -45.32 44.74
CA SER A 24 18.13 -44.27 43.80
C SER A 24 18.22 -44.86 42.40
N PRO A 25 17.45 -44.38 41.41
CA PRO A 25 17.54 -44.86 40.04
C PRO A 25 18.46 -43.94 39.22
N TRP A 26 19.58 -44.48 38.75
CA TRP A 26 20.31 -43.92 37.61
C TRP A 26 19.65 -44.38 36.31
N ILE A 27 18.57 -43.69 35.92
CA ILE A 27 18.00 -43.81 34.57
C ILE A 27 18.25 -42.47 33.88
N LEU A 28 19.02 -42.49 32.78
CA LEU A 28 19.23 -41.31 31.94
C LEU A 28 17.90 -40.93 31.28
N GLY A 29 17.17 -40.01 31.90
CA GLY A 29 16.10 -39.27 31.24
C GLY A 29 16.69 -38.32 30.21
N LEU A 30 16.73 -38.74 28.95
CA LEU A 30 17.04 -37.86 27.81
C LEU A 30 15.86 -36.89 27.63
N ALA A 31 15.88 -35.80 28.39
CA ALA A 31 14.89 -34.74 28.32
C ALA A 31 15.00 -34.07 26.95
N LEU A 32 14.16 -34.50 26.00
CA LEU A 32 14.00 -33.84 24.72
C LEU A 32 13.27 -32.51 24.96
N THR A 33 14.02 -31.50 25.41
CA THR A 33 13.55 -30.12 25.47
C THR A 33 13.28 -29.67 24.05
N MET A 34 12.02 -29.82 23.63
CA MET A 34 11.53 -29.26 22.37
C MET A 34 11.64 -27.74 22.51
N LEU A 35 12.73 -27.17 21.99
CA LEU A 35 12.91 -25.73 21.92
C LEU A 35 11.80 -25.19 21.03
N CYS A 36 10.75 -24.64 21.65
CA CYS A 36 9.87 -23.69 21.01
C CYS A 36 10.70 -22.46 20.67
N VAL A 37 11.42 -22.51 19.55
CA VAL A 37 11.94 -21.32 18.90
C VAL A 37 10.72 -20.47 18.60
N PRO A 38 10.57 -19.27 19.22
CA PRO A 38 9.47 -18.41 18.86
C PRO A 38 9.63 -18.10 17.38
N ALA A 39 8.58 -18.34 16.59
CA ALA A 39 8.57 -17.90 15.20
C ALA A 39 8.77 -16.38 15.23
N MET A 40 9.97 -15.92 14.86
CA MET A 40 10.19 -14.50 14.68
C MET A 40 9.16 -14.03 13.65
N PRO A 41 8.44 -12.94 13.90
CA PRO A 41 7.56 -12.39 12.87
C PRO A 41 8.43 -12.15 11.65
N PHE A 42 8.06 -12.77 10.52
CA PHE A 42 8.64 -12.41 9.24
C PHE A 42 8.38 -10.92 9.08
N VAL A 43 9.44 -10.12 9.16
CA VAL A 43 9.37 -8.71 8.82
C VAL A 43 9.09 -8.70 7.32
N THR A 44 7.80 -8.54 6.98
CA THR A 44 7.37 -8.37 5.59
C THR A 44 8.05 -7.13 5.09
N GLN A 45 9.03 -7.29 4.20
CA GLN A 45 9.69 -6.18 3.55
C GLN A 45 8.61 -5.32 2.90
N ALA A 46 8.58 -4.03 3.23
CA ALA A 46 7.46 -3.20 2.87
C ALA A 46 7.33 -3.11 1.36
N GLN A 47 6.13 -3.42 0.85
CA GLN A 47 5.94 -3.59 -0.57
C GLN A 47 5.83 -2.24 -1.26
N VAL A 48 6.77 -1.96 -2.17
CA VAL A 48 6.68 -0.85 -3.13
C VAL A 48 5.71 -1.25 -4.24
N ILE A 49 4.50 -0.67 -4.21
CA ILE A 49 3.40 -1.01 -5.11
C ILE A 49 3.50 -0.15 -6.39
N LYS A 50 3.72 -0.80 -7.54
CA LYS A 50 3.81 -0.14 -8.86
C LYS A 50 2.59 -0.39 -9.76
N SER A 51 1.76 -1.36 -9.44
CA SER A 51 0.61 -1.79 -10.22
C SER A 51 -0.42 -2.50 -9.35
N GLY A 52 -1.67 -2.55 -9.79
CA GLY A 52 -2.65 -3.52 -9.28
C GLY A 52 -2.36 -4.95 -9.75
N PRO A 53 -3.25 -5.90 -9.40
CA PRO A 53 -3.20 -7.27 -9.90
C PRO A 53 -3.28 -7.31 -11.44
N PRO A 54 -2.46 -8.14 -12.12
CA PRO A 54 -2.41 -8.16 -13.59
C PRO A 54 -3.68 -8.72 -14.24
N SER A 55 -4.56 -9.37 -13.48
CA SER A 55 -5.86 -9.87 -13.91
C SER A 55 -7.01 -8.89 -13.64
N CYS A 56 -6.73 -7.71 -13.08
CA CYS A 56 -7.75 -6.70 -12.85
C CYS A 56 -8.01 -5.91 -14.15
N PRO A 57 -9.25 -5.88 -14.69
CA PRO A 57 -9.62 -5.03 -15.83
C PRO A 57 -9.74 -3.54 -15.44
N GLY A 58 -8.91 -3.09 -14.50
CA GLY A 58 -8.93 -1.76 -13.90
C GLY A 58 -7.61 -1.01 -14.13
N VAL A 59 -7.69 0.31 -14.08
CA VAL A 59 -6.53 1.21 -14.09
C VAL A 59 -6.70 2.33 -13.07
N ALA A 60 -5.62 2.75 -12.40
CA ALA A 60 -5.64 3.92 -11.54
C ALA A 60 -5.08 5.13 -12.30
N LEU A 61 -5.92 6.15 -12.46
CA LEU A 61 -5.52 7.49 -12.92
C LEU A 61 -5.04 8.25 -11.69
N THR A 62 -3.73 8.50 -11.60
CA THR A 62 -3.13 9.12 -10.41
C THR A 62 -2.46 10.45 -10.74
N PHE A 63 -2.72 11.45 -9.90
CA PHE A 63 -2.31 12.83 -10.14
C PHE A 63 -1.49 13.39 -8.98
N ASP A 64 -0.24 13.77 -9.25
CA ASP A 64 0.65 14.35 -8.25
C ASP A 64 0.43 15.87 -8.17
N LEU A 65 0.13 16.36 -6.97
CA LEU A 65 -0.07 17.78 -6.64
C LEU A 65 1.16 18.33 -5.90
N CYS A 66 2.27 18.46 -6.64
CA CYS A 66 3.56 18.97 -6.17
C CYS A 66 3.48 20.44 -5.72
N PRO A 67 4.48 20.97 -4.99
CA PRO A 67 4.50 22.38 -4.61
C PRO A 67 4.59 23.31 -5.83
N VAL A 68 3.67 24.27 -5.90
CA VAL A 68 3.67 25.34 -6.91
C VAL A 68 4.04 26.68 -6.26
N ARG A 69 4.92 27.44 -6.94
CA ARG A 69 5.30 28.80 -6.52
C ARG A 69 4.20 29.81 -6.84
N ASN A 70 3.71 29.75 -8.08
CA ASN A 70 2.64 30.57 -8.64
C ASN A 70 1.61 29.62 -9.25
N GLY A 71 0.32 29.85 -9.00
CA GLY A 71 -0.77 28.99 -9.49
C GLY A 71 -2.03 29.17 -8.65
N ALA A 72 -3.20 28.87 -9.22
CA ALA A 72 -4.48 29.02 -8.52
C ALA A 72 -4.86 27.81 -7.64
N GLY A 73 -4.39 26.61 -7.98
CA GLY A 73 -4.81 25.36 -7.37
C GLY A 73 -4.44 24.16 -8.23
N TYR A 74 -5.46 23.38 -8.62
CA TYR A 74 -5.37 22.33 -9.63
C TYR A 74 -5.80 22.85 -11.03
N ASP A 75 -5.64 22.03 -12.07
CA ASP A 75 -6.26 22.24 -13.39
C ASP A 75 -7.78 22.08 -13.28
N GLN A 76 -8.51 23.19 -13.31
CA GLN A 76 -9.95 23.21 -13.10
C GLN A 76 -10.70 22.38 -14.16
N ALA A 77 -10.27 22.43 -15.43
CA ALA A 77 -10.96 21.76 -16.52
C ALA A 77 -10.77 20.23 -16.48
N LEU A 78 -9.60 19.76 -16.05
CA LEU A 78 -9.37 18.34 -15.77
C LEU A 78 -10.26 17.85 -14.62
N ILE A 79 -10.32 18.58 -13.51
CA ILE A 79 -11.13 18.17 -12.35
C ILE A 79 -12.63 18.20 -12.67
N GLU A 80 -13.12 19.22 -13.40
CA GLU A 80 -14.50 19.29 -13.88
C GLU A 80 -14.83 18.08 -14.78
N TYR A 81 -13.97 17.75 -15.74
CA TYR A 81 -14.16 16.58 -16.61
C TYR A 81 -14.25 15.26 -15.81
N LEU A 82 -13.33 15.04 -14.87
CA LEU A 82 -13.34 13.84 -14.02
C LEU A 82 -14.62 13.74 -13.18
N ILE A 83 -15.14 14.87 -12.67
CA ILE A 83 -16.39 14.93 -11.90
C ILE A 83 -17.62 14.67 -12.78
N GLU A 84 -17.72 15.34 -13.93
CA GLU A 84 -18.84 15.23 -14.85
C GLU A 84 -18.99 13.81 -15.42
N GLN A 85 -17.86 13.19 -15.79
CA GLN A 85 -17.80 11.83 -16.30
C GLN A 85 -17.80 10.77 -15.18
N LYS A 86 -17.75 11.18 -13.90
CA LYS A 86 -17.68 10.33 -12.70
C LYS A 86 -16.52 9.32 -12.74
N ILE A 87 -15.36 9.77 -13.20
CA ILE A 87 -14.16 8.95 -13.35
C ILE A 87 -13.45 8.83 -11.99
N PRO A 88 -13.31 7.63 -11.40
CA PRO A 88 -12.50 7.48 -10.19
C PRO A 88 -11.03 7.84 -10.41
N ALA A 89 -10.42 8.51 -9.43
CA ALA A 89 -9.06 9.03 -9.52
C ALA A 89 -8.40 9.18 -8.13
N THR A 90 -7.07 9.13 -8.07
CA THR A 90 -6.30 9.29 -6.82
C THR A 90 -5.33 10.46 -6.90
N PHE A 91 -5.39 11.37 -5.92
CA PHE A 91 -4.58 12.59 -5.87
C PHE A 91 -3.52 12.51 -4.78
N PHE A 92 -2.23 12.57 -5.15
CA PHE A 92 -1.11 12.55 -4.21
C PHE A 92 -0.68 13.99 -3.91
N MET A 93 -0.99 14.48 -2.70
CA MET A 93 -0.84 15.89 -2.36
C MET A 93 0.40 16.16 -1.51
N SER A 94 1.21 17.13 -1.92
CA SER A 94 2.32 17.61 -1.09
C SER A 94 1.83 18.52 0.04
N GLY A 95 2.47 18.49 1.21
CA GLY A 95 2.10 19.29 2.38
C GLY A 95 2.06 20.79 2.09
N ARG A 96 3.10 21.31 1.42
CA ARG A 96 3.13 22.69 0.90
C ARG A 96 1.99 23.03 -0.08
N TRP A 97 1.46 22.07 -0.84
CA TRP A 97 0.28 22.31 -1.69
C TRP A 97 -1.00 22.32 -0.84
N ILE A 98 -1.18 21.36 0.07
CA ILE A 98 -2.33 21.26 0.98
C ILE A 98 -2.47 22.53 1.85
N ALA A 99 -1.34 23.05 2.35
CA ALA A 99 -1.30 24.24 3.21
C ALA A 99 -1.76 25.52 2.48
N ARG A 100 -1.52 25.61 1.16
CA ARG A 100 -1.81 26.79 0.34
C ARG A 100 -3.20 26.78 -0.29
N HIS A 101 -3.74 25.61 -0.63
CA HIS A 101 -4.92 25.50 -1.51
C HIS A 101 -6.15 24.93 -0.80
N ASP A 102 -6.49 25.46 0.38
CA ASP A 102 -7.61 25.00 1.24
C ASP A 102 -8.92 24.71 0.49
N ARG A 103 -9.35 25.63 -0.39
CA ARG A 103 -10.56 25.48 -1.20
C ARG A 103 -10.50 24.25 -2.11
N HIS A 104 -9.34 24.00 -2.71
CA HIS A 104 -9.12 22.93 -3.68
C HIS A 104 -8.99 21.56 -2.98
N VAL A 105 -8.34 21.51 -1.81
CA VAL A 105 -8.31 20.31 -0.97
C VAL A 105 -9.74 19.91 -0.56
N LYS A 106 -10.54 20.87 -0.07
CA LYS A 106 -11.96 20.62 0.29
C LYS A 106 -12.80 20.16 -0.90
N ALA A 107 -12.61 20.75 -2.07
CA ALA A 107 -13.33 20.35 -3.28
C ALA A 107 -13.01 18.89 -3.68
N LEU A 108 -11.73 18.49 -3.67
CA LEU A 108 -11.34 17.11 -3.99
C LEU A 108 -11.86 16.10 -2.95
N LEU A 109 -11.79 16.44 -1.66
CA LEU A 109 -12.31 15.60 -0.57
C LEU A 109 -13.84 15.45 -0.54
N GLN A 110 -14.59 16.27 -1.27
CA GLN A 110 -16.05 16.19 -1.37
C GLN A 110 -16.54 15.27 -2.50
N VAL A 111 -15.66 14.81 -3.38
CA VAL A 111 -16.01 13.94 -4.51
C VAL A 111 -15.92 12.47 -4.07
N PRO A 112 -17.01 11.71 -4.04
CA PRO A 112 -17.05 10.38 -3.39
C PRO A 112 -16.30 9.27 -4.14
N PHE A 113 -15.87 9.53 -5.37
CA PHE A 113 -15.06 8.63 -6.20
C PHE A 113 -13.61 9.13 -6.36
N PHE A 114 -13.21 10.17 -5.61
CA PHE A 114 -11.80 10.58 -5.52
C PHE A 114 -11.17 10.06 -4.23
N GLU A 115 -9.91 9.66 -4.34
CA GLU A 115 -9.07 9.24 -3.24
C GLU A 115 -7.91 10.23 -3.05
N VAL A 116 -7.43 10.38 -1.82
CA VAL A 116 -6.32 11.30 -1.49
C VAL A 116 -5.19 10.56 -0.78
N GLY A 117 -3.99 10.66 -1.35
CA GLY A 117 -2.72 10.25 -0.76
C GLY A 117 -1.79 11.44 -0.54
N THR A 118 -0.60 11.19 0.00
CA THR A 118 0.41 12.22 0.31
C THR A 118 1.67 12.12 -0.55
N HIS A 119 2.33 13.27 -0.78
CA HIS A 119 3.44 13.41 -1.72
C HIS A 119 4.61 14.25 -1.18
N GLY A 120 5.07 13.91 0.02
CA GLY A 120 6.08 14.68 0.75
C GLY A 120 5.54 15.99 1.35
N GLU A 121 6.26 16.59 2.30
CA GLU A 121 5.89 17.88 2.88
C GLU A 121 6.42 19.01 1.99
N VAL A 122 7.74 19.06 1.81
CA VAL A 122 8.42 20.07 0.99
C VAL A 122 8.70 19.64 -0.44
N HIS A 123 8.50 18.36 -0.75
CA HIS A 123 8.85 17.68 -2.01
C HIS A 123 10.36 17.50 -2.16
N ALA A 124 11.00 16.98 -1.11
CA ALA A 124 12.43 16.69 -1.07
C ALA A 124 12.83 15.44 -1.88
N HIS A 125 14.10 15.37 -2.26
CA HIS A 125 14.73 14.16 -2.81
C HIS A 125 15.03 13.19 -1.67
N MET A 126 14.13 12.23 -1.41
CA MET A 126 14.18 11.34 -0.24
C MET A 126 15.54 10.66 -0.01
N PRO A 127 16.26 10.13 -1.03
CA PRO A 127 17.55 9.46 -0.82
C PRO A 127 18.68 10.35 -0.31
N PHE A 128 18.52 11.68 -0.35
CA PHE A 128 19.49 12.64 0.17
C PHE A 128 19.12 13.17 1.57
N GLN A 129 18.06 12.65 2.19
CA GLN A 129 17.60 13.01 3.53
C GLN A 129 17.89 11.86 4.51
N SER A 130 18.19 12.20 5.77
CA SER A 130 18.25 11.21 6.86
C SER A 130 16.88 10.58 7.12
N ALA A 131 16.84 9.40 7.77
CA ALA A 131 15.58 8.71 8.06
C ALA A 131 14.56 9.57 8.86
N GLU A 132 15.04 10.42 9.78
CA GLU A 132 14.20 11.35 10.55
C GLU A 132 13.62 12.47 9.65
N GLU A 133 14.41 13.05 8.75
CA GLU A 133 13.95 14.03 7.77
C GLU A 133 12.96 13.41 6.77
N GLN A 134 13.19 12.16 6.36
CA GLN A 134 12.25 11.39 5.54
C GLN A 134 10.91 11.15 6.28
N GLU A 135 10.95 10.84 7.58
CA GLU A 135 9.74 10.73 8.41
C GLU A 135 8.98 12.06 8.47
N GLN A 136 9.65 13.20 8.62
CA GLN A 136 8.97 14.49 8.59
C GLN A 136 8.35 14.80 7.20
N GLU A 137 9.03 14.46 6.10
CA GLU A 137 8.46 14.58 4.75
C GLU A 137 7.22 13.70 4.56
N ILE A 138 7.21 12.47 5.06
CA ILE A 138 6.09 11.53 4.92
C ILE A 138 4.92 11.94 5.86
N LEU A 139 5.22 12.21 7.13
CA LEU A 139 4.23 12.39 8.19
C LEU A 139 3.66 13.81 8.28
N GLY A 140 4.36 14.83 7.74
CA GLY A 140 3.88 16.21 7.61
C GLY A 140 2.49 16.33 6.97
N PRO A 141 2.33 15.94 5.68
CA PRO A 141 1.05 16.02 4.98
C PRO A 141 -0.03 15.12 5.57
N VAL A 142 0.33 13.95 6.14
CA VAL A 142 -0.62 13.04 6.80
C VAL A 142 -1.23 13.71 8.04
N ARG A 143 -0.39 14.29 8.92
CA ARG A 143 -0.86 15.05 10.09
C ARG A 143 -1.68 16.26 9.69
N LEU A 144 -1.29 16.96 8.63
CA LEU A 144 -2.03 18.13 8.12
C LEU A 144 -3.41 17.75 7.58
N LEU A 145 -3.53 16.66 6.81
CA LEU A 145 -4.82 16.17 6.31
C LEU A 145 -5.76 15.78 7.45
N LYS A 146 -5.24 15.06 8.45
CA LYS A 146 -6.03 14.67 9.63
C LYS A 146 -6.45 15.88 10.46
N ALA A 147 -5.51 16.72 10.88
CA ALA A 147 -5.79 17.83 11.78
C ALA A 147 -6.71 18.91 11.19
N LYS A 148 -6.68 19.10 9.87
CA LYS A 148 -7.39 20.21 9.20
C LYS A 148 -8.68 19.79 8.47
N TYR A 149 -8.78 18.55 8.00
CA TYR A 149 -9.92 18.08 7.20
C TYR A 149 -10.50 16.75 7.69
N ASP A 150 -10.07 16.25 8.86
CA ASP A 150 -10.41 14.95 9.45
C ASP A 150 -10.09 13.72 8.55
N HIS A 151 -9.29 13.92 7.51
CA HIS A 151 -9.01 12.90 6.51
C HIS A 151 -7.80 12.03 6.88
N ASN A 152 -8.03 10.73 7.03
CA ASN A 152 -6.98 9.73 7.28
C ASN A 152 -6.38 9.25 5.94
N ALA A 153 -5.32 9.90 5.46
CA ALA A 153 -4.60 9.43 4.28
C ALA A 153 -3.82 8.14 4.59
N THR A 154 -4.03 7.09 3.79
CA THR A 154 -3.37 5.78 3.91
C THR A 154 -2.28 5.54 2.87
N LEU A 155 -2.24 6.35 1.81
CA LEU A 155 -1.32 6.20 0.68
C LEU A 155 -0.21 7.26 0.72
N PHE A 156 1.03 6.86 0.48
CA PHE A 156 2.15 7.76 0.24
C PHE A 156 2.83 7.44 -1.09
N ARG A 157 3.21 8.49 -1.82
CA ARG A 157 4.06 8.41 -3.03
C ARG A 157 5.27 9.33 -2.84
N PRO A 158 6.52 8.84 -2.95
CA PRO A 158 7.69 9.69 -2.81
C PRO A 158 7.75 10.74 -3.94
N PRO A 159 8.18 11.98 -3.64
CA PRO A 159 8.57 12.95 -4.65
C PRO A 159 9.52 12.35 -5.70
N TYR A 160 9.33 12.71 -6.96
CA TYR A 160 10.13 12.25 -8.11
C TYR A 160 10.13 10.72 -8.36
N GLY A 161 9.47 9.91 -7.53
CA GLY A 161 9.63 8.46 -7.52
C GLY A 161 10.95 7.98 -6.92
N GLU A 162 11.68 8.86 -6.23
CA GLU A 162 12.99 8.60 -5.64
C GLU A 162 12.87 8.09 -4.20
N PHE A 163 13.56 7.01 -3.86
CA PHE A 163 13.52 6.40 -2.53
C PHE A 163 14.75 5.54 -2.24
N ASN A 164 14.99 5.27 -0.96
CA ASN A 164 15.95 4.28 -0.48
C ASN A 164 15.27 3.33 0.53
N ASP A 165 16.02 2.41 1.13
CA ASP A 165 15.47 1.45 2.10
C ASP A 165 14.90 2.15 3.34
N ASP A 166 15.48 3.28 3.77
CA ASP A 166 14.92 4.09 4.87
C ASP A 166 13.53 4.62 4.51
N THR A 167 13.33 5.13 3.27
CA THR A 167 12.00 5.58 2.81
C THR A 167 10.98 4.47 2.92
N VAL A 168 11.35 3.26 2.48
CA VAL A 168 10.48 2.08 2.47
C VAL A 168 10.13 1.64 3.90
N ASN A 169 11.12 1.64 4.79
CA ASN A 169 10.95 1.30 6.20
C ASN A 169 10.09 2.32 6.97
N VAL A 170 10.27 3.62 6.71
CA VAL A 170 9.50 4.70 7.37
C VAL A 170 8.04 4.69 6.91
N VAL A 171 7.77 4.55 5.61
CA VAL A 171 6.38 4.45 5.11
C VAL A 171 5.66 3.25 5.76
N HIS A 172 6.35 2.13 5.95
CA HIS A 172 5.82 0.95 6.62
C HIS A 172 5.59 1.14 8.12
N SER A 173 6.53 1.75 8.85
CA SER A 173 6.39 1.97 10.30
C SER A 173 5.23 2.91 10.63
N LEU A 174 4.90 3.81 9.69
CA LEU A 174 3.73 4.69 9.75
C LEU A 174 2.41 4.03 9.30
N GLY A 175 2.43 2.76 8.86
CA GLY A 175 1.25 2.02 8.41
C GLY A 175 0.68 2.48 7.06
N LEU A 176 1.49 3.18 6.26
CA LEU A 176 1.09 3.70 4.95
C LEU A 176 1.43 2.73 3.82
N GLN A 177 0.65 2.75 2.74
CA GLN A 177 0.96 2.01 1.52
C GLN A 177 1.89 2.84 0.62
N PHE A 178 3.01 2.23 0.20
CA PHE A 178 4.00 2.85 -0.67
C PHE A 178 3.59 2.71 -2.14
N ILE A 179 3.09 3.80 -2.74
CA ILE A 179 2.56 3.82 -4.11
C ILE A 179 3.52 4.51 -5.09
N LEU A 180 3.86 3.81 -6.18
CA LEU A 180 4.51 4.34 -7.37
C LEU A 180 3.58 4.19 -8.58
N TRP A 181 4.12 3.79 -9.73
CA TRP A 181 3.43 3.65 -11.01
C TRP A 181 4.17 2.64 -11.90
N ASN A 182 3.48 2.14 -12.93
CA ASN A 182 4.06 1.32 -13.99
C ASN A 182 3.85 1.93 -15.39
N VAL A 183 3.09 3.02 -15.50
CA VAL A 183 2.90 3.82 -16.72
C VAL A 183 3.25 5.27 -16.44
N VAL A 184 4.24 5.79 -17.17
CA VAL A 184 4.64 7.20 -17.14
C VAL A 184 4.00 7.91 -18.33
N SER A 185 3.19 8.94 -18.08
CA SER A 185 2.66 9.82 -19.13
C SER A 185 3.80 10.61 -19.81
N GLY A 186 4.67 11.21 -18.99
CA GLY A 186 5.66 12.19 -19.43
C GLY A 186 5.12 13.63 -19.42
N ASP A 187 3.94 13.87 -18.83
CA ASP A 187 3.31 15.19 -18.82
C ASP A 187 4.13 16.37 -18.24
N PRO A 188 5.19 16.21 -17.42
CA PRO A 188 6.01 17.34 -16.98
C PRO A 188 7.06 17.80 -18.00
N ASP A 189 7.34 16.99 -19.03
CA ASP A 189 8.37 17.29 -20.02
C ASP A 189 7.85 18.36 -21.00
N PRO A 190 8.44 19.58 -21.02
CA PRO A 190 7.95 20.66 -21.87
C PRO A 190 8.20 20.43 -23.36
N THR A 191 8.98 19.41 -23.75
CA THR A 191 9.29 19.08 -25.14
C THR A 191 8.26 18.16 -25.78
N LEU A 192 7.37 17.53 -24.99
CA LEU A 192 6.38 16.58 -25.49
C LEU A 192 5.08 17.25 -25.92
N THR A 193 4.48 16.74 -27.00
CA THR A 193 3.13 17.08 -27.45
C THR A 193 2.08 16.13 -26.84
N ALA A 194 0.80 16.54 -26.83
CA ALA A 194 -0.33 15.69 -26.43
C ALA A 194 -0.28 14.30 -27.11
N VAL A 195 -0.18 14.29 -28.45
CA VAL A 195 -0.05 13.07 -29.27
C VAL A 195 1.11 12.17 -28.82
N GLN A 196 2.25 12.72 -28.41
CA GLN A 196 3.39 11.92 -27.92
C GLN A 196 3.16 11.34 -26.51
N ILE A 197 2.27 11.94 -25.73
CA ILE A 197 1.85 11.43 -24.41
C ILE A 197 0.77 10.36 -24.62
N GLU A 198 -0.24 10.62 -25.46
CA GLU A 198 -1.27 9.64 -25.90
C GLU A 198 -0.62 8.37 -26.44
N ASP A 199 0.36 8.49 -27.34
CA ASP A 199 1.12 7.36 -27.88
C ASP A 199 1.85 6.54 -26.80
N ARG A 200 2.34 7.18 -25.72
CA ARG A 200 2.92 6.48 -24.57
C ARG A 200 1.84 5.71 -23.82
N LEU A 201 0.72 6.35 -23.49
CA LEU A 201 -0.38 5.69 -22.78
C LEU A 201 -0.92 4.52 -23.60
N LYS A 202 -1.16 4.71 -24.90
CA LYS A 202 -1.57 3.67 -25.84
C LYS A 202 -0.59 2.50 -25.92
N ARG A 203 0.72 2.74 -25.80
CA ARG A 203 1.71 1.65 -25.75
C ARG A 203 1.72 0.89 -24.41
N PHE A 204 1.51 1.55 -23.28
CA PHE A 204 1.82 0.98 -21.97
C PHE A 204 0.64 0.66 -21.05
N VAL A 205 -0.51 1.34 -21.20
CA VAL A 205 -1.72 1.12 -20.38
C VAL A 205 -2.31 -0.27 -20.62
N ARG A 206 -2.51 -1.04 -19.55
CA ARG A 206 -3.08 -2.38 -19.54
C ARG A 206 -3.78 -2.67 -18.21
N GLU A 207 -4.29 -3.88 -18.05
CA GLU A 207 -4.83 -4.42 -16.81
C GLU A 207 -3.88 -4.18 -15.62
N GLY A 208 -4.41 -3.66 -14.51
CA GLY A 208 -3.63 -3.31 -13.32
C GLY A 208 -2.73 -2.07 -13.45
N SER A 209 -2.80 -1.29 -14.55
CA SER A 209 -1.94 -0.11 -14.71
C SER A 209 -2.19 0.98 -13.67
N VAL A 210 -1.11 1.54 -13.13
CA VAL A 210 -1.10 2.78 -12.35
C VAL A 210 -0.38 3.83 -13.17
N ILE A 211 -1.11 4.88 -13.55
CA ILE A 211 -0.68 5.92 -14.49
C ILE A 211 -0.33 7.18 -13.69
N VAL A 212 0.93 7.64 -13.77
CA VAL A 212 1.34 8.92 -13.15
C VAL A 212 1.17 10.10 -14.12
N MET A 213 0.51 11.13 -13.61
CA MET A 213 0.21 12.42 -14.26
C MET A 213 0.24 13.53 -13.20
N HIS A 214 0.05 14.79 -13.60
CA HIS A 214 0.05 15.94 -12.70
C HIS A 214 -1.12 16.86 -12.98
N ALA A 215 -1.88 17.23 -11.93
CA ALA A 215 -3.11 18.02 -12.08
C ALA A 215 -3.01 19.44 -11.50
N ASN A 216 -1.83 20.07 -11.44
CA ASN A 216 -1.66 21.44 -10.92
C ASN A 216 -0.77 22.36 -11.77
N GLY A 217 -0.77 22.18 -13.08
CA GLY A 217 0.06 22.97 -14.00
C GLY A 217 1.55 22.58 -14.01
N LYS A 218 1.91 21.50 -13.31
CA LYS A 218 3.16 20.76 -13.53
C LYS A 218 3.09 19.86 -14.76
N GLY A 219 1.92 19.31 -15.05
CA GLY A 219 1.62 18.56 -16.26
C GLY A 219 1.23 19.47 -17.42
N ARG A 220 1.52 19.03 -18.64
CA ARG A 220 1.10 19.63 -19.91
C ARG A 220 0.21 18.67 -20.67
N TYR A 221 -0.84 19.21 -21.28
CA TYR A 221 -1.85 18.46 -22.03
C TYR A 221 -2.60 17.40 -21.20
N THR A 222 -2.43 17.36 -19.88
CA THR A 222 -2.98 16.31 -19.01
C THR A 222 -4.50 16.16 -19.13
N ASN A 223 -5.24 17.28 -19.25
CA ASN A 223 -6.69 17.24 -19.50
C ASN A 223 -7.02 16.54 -20.84
N GLU A 224 -6.44 17.02 -21.95
CA GLU A 224 -6.61 16.47 -23.31
C GLU A 224 -6.28 14.97 -23.38
N VAL A 225 -5.13 14.58 -22.80
CA VAL A 225 -4.65 13.20 -22.72
C VAL A 225 -5.59 12.32 -21.87
N VAL A 226 -6.14 12.83 -20.77
CA VAL A 226 -7.12 12.10 -19.94
C VAL A 226 -8.44 11.90 -20.68
N GLN A 227 -8.86 12.86 -21.49
CA GLN A 227 -10.05 12.73 -22.34
C GLN A 227 -9.86 11.63 -23.39
N ASP A 228 -8.74 11.61 -24.13
CA ASP A 228 -8.43 10.53 -25.09
C ASP A 228 -8.32 9.15 -24.41
N LEU A 229 -7.62 9.09 -23.27
CA LEU A 229 -7.49 7.88 -22.47
C LEU A 229 -8.86 7.31 -22.12
N HIS A 230 -9.74 8.14 -21.56
CA HIS A 230 -11.08 7.75 -21.12
C HIS A 230 -12.02 7.41 -22.30
N GLN A 231 -12.02 8.20 -23.37
CA GLN A 231 -12.97 8.05 -24.48
C GLN A 231 -12.57 6.98 -25.49
N HIS A 232 -11.27 6.73 -25.67
CA HIS A 232 -10.76 5.84 -26.72
C HIS A 232 -9.93 4.68 -26.17
N ILE A 233 -8.87 4.93 -25.40
CA ILE A 233 -7.89 3.88 -25.04
C ILE A 233 -8.50 2.86 -24.07
N LEU A 234 -9.19 3.29 -23.02
CA LEU A 234 -9.75 2.39 -22.01
C LEU A 234 -10.93 1.55 -22.55
N PRO A 235 -11.93 2.12 -23.27
CA PRO A 235 -13.03 1.33 -23.86
C PRO A 235 -12.54 0.32 -24.90
N GLN A 236 -11.56 0.67 -25.74
CA GLN A 236 -10.96 -0.25 -26.71
C GLN A 236 -10.26 -1.46 -26.06
N ARG A 237 -9.94 -1.38 -24.77
CA ARG A 237 -9.26 -2.42 -23.99
C ARG A 237 -10.13 -3.05 -22.90
N ASN A 238 -11.40 -2.66 -22.81
CA ASN A 238 -12.31 -3.07 -21.75
C ASN A 238 -11.75 -2.79 -20.34
N LEU A 239 -11.06 -1.64 -20.17
CA LEU A 239 -10.47 -1.20 -18.91
C LEU A 239 -11.35 -0.18 -18.21
N THR A 240 -11.44 -0.26 -16.87
CA THR A 240 -12.25 0.63 -16.04
C THR A 240 -11.37 1.51 -15.14
N PRO A 241 -11.56 2.84 -15.08
CA PRO A 241 -10.88 3.68 -14.11
C PRO A 241 -11.30 3.34 -12.67
N MET A 242 -10.32 3.29 -11.76
CA MET A 242 -10.48 2.94 -10.34
C MET A 242 -9.66 3.89 -9.47
N THR A 243 -10.02 4.01 -8.18
CA THR A 243 -9.07 4.54 -7.19
C THR A 243 -7.90 3.57 -7.00
N MET A 244 -6.82 4.01 -6.38
CA MET A 244 -5.68 3.15 -6.08
C MET A 244 -6.07 2.05 -5.09
N SER A 245 -6.86 2.34 -4.06
CA SER A 245 -7.38 1.32 -3.14
C SER A 245 -8.29 0.31 -3.86
N ASP A 246 -9.24 0.75 -4.68
CA ASP A 246 -10.12 -0.16 -5.44
C ASP A 246 -9.31 -1.06 -6.39
N LEU A 247 -8.30 -0.50 -7.07
CA LEU A 247 -7.42 -1.24 -7.96
C LEU A 247 -6.62 -2.33 -7.22
N LEU A 248 -6.23 -2.11 -5.97
CA LEU A 248 -5.51 -3.10 -5.16
C LEU A 248 -6.40 -4.23 -4.66
N LEU A 249 -7.66 -3.93 -4.35
CA LEU A 249 -8.67 -4.91 -3.93
C LEU A 249 -9.29 -5.68 -5.11
N CYS A 250 -9.20 -5.12 -6.32
CA CYS A 250 -9.75 -5.70 -7.54
C CYS A 250 -9.31 -7.16 -7.80
N GLY A 251 -10.28 -8.07 -7.88
CA GLY A 251 -10.03 -9.49 -8.11
C GLY A 251 -9.58 -10.27 -6.87
N GLN A 252 -9.40 -9.62 -5.72
CA GLN A 252 -9.39 -10.33 -4.45
C GLN A 252 -10.82 -10.78 -4.13
N ALA A 253 -11.00 -12.05 -3.79
CA ALA A 253 -12.27 -12.50 -3.23
C ALA A 253 -12.49 -11.77 -1.90
N VAL A 254 -13.61 -11.09 -1.74
CA VAL A 254 -14.03 -10.54 -0.44
C VAL A 254 -14.16 -11.71 0.54
N PRO A 255 -13.46 -11.70 1.69
CA PRO A 255 -13.56 -12.76 2.70
C PRO A 255 -14.97 -12.95 3.29
#